data_AF-A0AAU3ID90-F1
#
_entry.id   AF-A0AAU3ID90-F1
#
_cell.length_a   1.000
_cell.length_b   1.000
_cell.length_c   1.000
_cell.angle_alpha   90.00
_cell.angle_beta   90.00
_cell.angle_gamma   90.00
#
_symmetry.space_group_name_H-M   'P 1'
#
loop_
_entity.id
_entity.type
_entity.pdbx_description
1 polymer ?
#
loop_
_entity_poly.entity_id
_entity_poly.type
_entity_poly.pdbx_seq_one_letter_code
_entity_poly.pdbx_strand_id
1 'polypeptide(L)' 'MPGTDRLHATCFCGAEREFDDPVVLWDWLLGHPEGHRARPAGAENSPAPATALV' A
#
# COMPACT_ATOMS: atom_id res chain seq x y z
N MET A 1 -6.36 -7.93 23.53
CA MET A 1 -6.98 -6.61 23.28
C MET A 1 -7.09 -6.47 21.76
N PRO A 2 -8.28 -6.27 21.18
CA PRO A 2 -8.37 -5.79 19.80
C PRO A 2 -7.71 -4.40 19.70
N GLY A 3 -6.98 -4.10 18.63
CA GLY A 3 -6.23 -2.84 18.44
C GLY A 3 -4.70 -2.94 18.55
N THR A 4 -4.13 -4.14 18.49
CA THR A 4 -2.67 -4.37 18.46
C THR A 4 -2.15 -4.69 17.06
N ASP A 5 -3.04 -4.89 16.09
CA ASP A 5 -2.66 -5.22 14.71
C ASP A 5 -1.94 -4.04 14.06
N ARG A 6 -0.76 -4.31 13.50
CA ARG A 6 -0.03 -3.36 12.66
C ARG A 6 -0.38 -3.65 11.21
N LEU A 7 -0.94 -2.65 10.53
CA LEU A 7 -1.39 -2.73 9.16
C LEU A 7 -0.33 -2.10 8.26
N HIS A 8 0.18 -2.87 7.30
CA HIS A 8 1.13 -2.38 6.31
C HIS A 8 0.39 -2.07 5.01
N ALA A 9 0.37 -0.80 4.61
CA ALA A 9 -0.30 -0.33 3.41
C ALA A 9 0.70 -0.03 2.30
N THR A 10 0.37 -0.47 1.08
CA THR A 10 1.09 -0.10 -0.14
C THR A 10 0.11 0.57 -1.09
N CYS A 11 0.35 1.84 -1.43
CA CYS A 11 -0.43 2.58 -2.41
C CYS A 11 -0.07 2.10 -3.83
N PHE A 12 -0.99 2.27 -4.79
CA PHE A 12 -0.72 1.97 -6.21
C PHE A 12 0.49 2.74 -6.78
N CYS A 13 0.81 3.92 -6.24
CA CYS A 13 2.03 4.67 -6.62
C CYS A 13 3.33 4.04 -6.08
N GLY A 14 3.25 3.02 -5.23
CA GLY A 14 4.39 2.37 -4.58
C GLY A 14 4.83 3.04 -3.27
N ALA A 15 4.08 4.02 -2.75
CA ALA A 15 4.31 4.52 -1.40
C ALA A 15 3.89 3.47 -0.36
N GLU A 16 4.63 3.37 0.74
CA GLU A 16 4.39 2.40 1.81
C GLU A 16 4.30 3.09 3.17
N ARG A 17 3.42 2.62 4.06
CA ARG A 17 3.26 3.14 5.43
C ARG A 17 2.59 2.12 6.36
N GLU A 18 2.93 2.18 7.65
CA GLU A 18 2.27 1.41 8.71
C GLU A 18 1.19 2.22 9.45
N PHE A 19 0.14 1.52 9.87
CA PHE A 19 -0.99 2.05 10.63
C PHE A 19 -1.42 1.08 11.73
N ASP A 20 -2.13 1.59 12.72
CA ASP A 20 -2.83 0.85 13.77
C ASP A 20 -4.36 0.92 13.57
N ASP A 21 -4.85 1.96 12.90
CA ASP A 21 -6.26 2.16 12.57
C ASP A 21 -6.56 1.84 11.08
N PRO A 22 -7.46 0.88 10.77
CA PRO A 22 -7.86 0.58 9.41
C PRO A 22 -8.56 1.74 8.70
N VAL A 23 -9.29 2.60 9.41
CA VAL A 23 -9.98 3.76 8.80
C VAL A 23 -8.96 4.78 8.29
N VAL A 24 -7.94 5.08 9.11
CA VAL A 24 -6.84 5.99 8.72
C VAL A 24 -6.04 5.43 7.55
N LEU A 25 -5.82 4.11 7.53
CA LEU A 25 -5.20 3.42 6.40
C LEU A 25 -6.00 3.62 5.11
N TRP A 26 -7.33 3.46 5.14
CA TRP A 26 -8.16 3.59 3.94
C TRP A 26 -8.24 5.03 3.44
N ASP A 27 -8.34 6.00 4.35
CA ASP A 27 -8.27 7.42 4.01
C ASP A 27 -6.97 7.74 3.27
N TRP A 28 -5.84 7.22 3.77
CA TRP A 28 -4.54 7.39 3.13
C TRP A 28 -4.42 6.69 1.77
N LEU A 29 -4.98 5.50 1.60
CA LEU A 29 -4.95 4.78 0.31
C LEU A 29 -5.79 5.47 -0.77
N LEU A 30 -6.91 6.09 -0.38
CA LEU A 30 -7.84 6.74 -1.29
C LEU A 30 -7.50 8.22 -1.57
N GLY A 31 -6.73 8.87 -0.69
CA GLY A 31 -6.30 10.26 -0.83
C GLY A 31 -5.26 10.55 -1.92
N HIS A 32 -5.14 9.71 -2.95
CA HIS A 32 -4.24 9.98 -4.07
C HIS A 32 -4.82 11.09 -4.97
N PRO A 33 -4.05 12.12 -5.36
CA PRO A 33 -2.58 12.27 -5.28
C PRO A 33 -2.04 13.03 -4.04
N GLU A 34 -2.89 13.48 -3.13
CA GLU A 34 -2.49 14.26 -1.97
C GLU A 34 -1.53 13.48 -1.05
N GLY A 35 -0.31 14.00 -0.89
CA GLY A 35 0.71 13.39 -0.04
C GLY A 35 1.46 12.23 -0.69
N HIS A 36 1.22 11.91 -1.97
CA HIS A 36 2.00 10.95 -2.75
C HIS A 36 2.59 11.60 -4.00
N ARG A 37 3.80 11.19 -4.37
CA ARG A 37 4.35 11.53 -5.68
C ARG A 37 4.01 10.41 -6.65
N ALA A 38 3.49 10.76 -7.83
CA ALA A 38 3.32 9.79 -8.90
C ALA A 38 4.66 9.09 -9.20
N ARG A 39 4.64 7.76 -9.27
CA ARG A 39 5.81 7.00 -9.73
C ARG A 39 6.11 7.41 -11.17
N PRO A 40 7.38 7.66 -11.54
CA PRO A 40 7.72 7.89 -12.94
C PRO A 40 7.21 6.72 -13.80
N ALA A 41 6.51 7.06 -14.88
CA ALA A 41 5.98 6.12 -15.85
C ALA A 41 7.15 5.34 -16.48
N GLY A 42 7.36 4.11 -16.03
CA GLY A 42 8.50 3.29 -16.42
C GLY A 42 8.83 2.17 -15.44
N ALA A 43 8.40 2.29 -14.19
CA ALA A 43 8.45 1.17 -13.25
C ALA A 43 7.16 0.34 -13.38
N GLU A 44 7.14 -0.58 -14.35
CA GLU A 44 6.09 -1.58 -14.54
C GLU A 44 5.76 -2.29 -13.23
N ASN A 45 4.47 -2.33 -12.87
CA ASN A 45 4.00 -3.08 -11.71
C ASN A 45 3.85 -4.54 -12.14
N SER A 46 4.97 -5.22 -12.39
CA SER A 46 4.97 -6.66 -12.62
C SER A 46 4.68 -7.33 -11.28
N PRO A 47 3.54 -8.03 -11.10
CA PRO A 47 3.42 -8.94 -9.98
C PRO A 47 4.59 -9.92 -10.09
N ALA A 48 5.37 -10.08 -9.02
CA ALA A 48 6.35 -11.16 -8.96
C ALA A 48 5.62 -12.46 -9.35
N PRO A 49 6.20 -13.31 -10.22
CA PRO A 49 5.51 -14.54 -10.60
C PRO A 49 5.25 -15.33 -9.32
N ALA A 50 3.96 -15.60 -9.04
CA ALA A 50 3.55 -16.51 -7.99
C ALA A 50 4.18 -17.86 -8.32
N THR A 51 5.37 -18.09 -7.75
CA THR A 51 6.10 -19.32 -7.96
C THR A 51 5.26 -20.41 -7.33
N ALA A 52 4.79 -21.31 -8.20
CA ALA A 52 3.84 -22.37 -7.97
C ALA A 52 3.91 -23.00 -6.56
N LEU A 53 2.77 -23.02 -5.86
CA LEU A 53 2.49 -24.13 -4.95
C LEU A 53 2.27 -25.36 -5.85
N VAL A 54 3.24 -26.27 -5.82
CA VAL A 54 3.08 -27.68 -6.20
C VAL A 54 3.08 -28.49 -4.92
#